data_AF-A0A2A3ZAD8-F1
#
_entry.id   AF-A0A2A3ZAD8-F1
#
_cell.length_a   1.000
_cell.length_b   1.000
_cell.length_c   1.000
_cell.angle_alpha   90.00
_cell.angle_beta   90.00
_cell.angle_gamma   90.00
#
_symmetry.space_group_name_H-M   'P 1'
#
loop_
_entity.id
_entity.type
_entity.pdbx_description
1 polymer ?
#
loop_
_entity_poly.entity_id
_entity_poly.type
_entity_poly.pdbx_seq_one_letter_code
_entity_poly.pdbx_strand_id
1 'polypeptide(L)'
;MFVRNSYRSVMLGCMVTIGTWNLENLFRPGEGSGPDSSTEYEKKLESLAETITNLGPDVLAVQEVGDPAALEDLAGKLQRTWRTVLADPDGRGIRVGFLSRSAVTKVEEIVDFPEGFSPVQINDKGETIEQMGRLVLKVRVRKDGAMFDIVSVHLKSKLLSYPGGRFSPRDEGERTRYSVYALHRGAAEAITKPGWIDEDPPRRSGSQSIVLCGNTSARHRTVREPDRRGCIKRELSWRTFKSGPSPVSFETS
;
A
#
# COMPACT_ATOMS: atom_id res chain seq x y z
N MET A 1 3.34 8.39 3.77
CA MET A 1 3.42 8.88 2.36
C MET A 1 2.09 8.61 1.67
N PHE A 2 1.39 9.65 1.24
CA PHE A 2 0.08 9.54 0.58
C PHE A 2 0.22 9.71 -0.93
N VAL A 3 -0.44 8.85 -1.71
CA VAL A 3 -0.52 8.97 -3.18
C VAL A 3 -1.99 8.95 -3.60
N ARG A 4 -2.39 9.97 -4.37
CA ARG A 4 -3.74 10.08 -4.96
C ARG A 4 -3.68 9.79 -6.44
N ASN A 5 -4.37 8.74 -6.89
CA ASN A 5 -4.58 8.47 -8.31
C ASN A 5 -6.07 8.55 -8.64
N SER A 6 -6.40 9.20 -9.75
CA SER A 6 -7.78 9.27 -10.25
C SER A 6 -7.87 8.43 -11.52
N TYR A 7 -8.81 7.48 -11.55
CA TYR A 7 -8.99 6.58 -12.69
C TYR A 7 -10.31 6.88 -13.40
N ARG A 8 -10.25 7.03 -14.73
CA ARG A 8 -11.41 7.30 -15.59
C ARG A 8 -11.71 6.08 -16.46
N SER A 9 -12.90 5.50 -16.28
CA SER A 9 -13.42 4.49 -17.20
C SER A 9 -14.09 5.17 -18.39
N VAL A 10 -13.65 4.85 -19.61
CA VAL A 10 -14.03 5.60 -20.84
C VAL A 10 -15.40 5.21 -21.40
N MET A 11 -15.96 4.04 -21.06
CA MET A 11 -17.28 3.62 -21.57
C MET A 11 -18.48 4.03 -20.70
N LEU A 12 -18.29 4.40 -19.42
CA LEU A 12 -19.41 4.66 -18.50
C LEU A 12 -19.41 6.05 -17.87
N GLY A 13 -18.44 6.92 -18.18
CA GLY A 13 -18.34 8.24 -17.54
C GLY A 13 -18.09 8.23 -16.02
N CYS A 14 -18.12 7.06 -15.38
CA CYS A 14 -17.85 6.89 -13.95
C CYS A 14 -16.36 7.16 -13.65
N MET A 15 -16.14 8.03 -12.67
CA MET A 15 -14.83 8.36 -12.13
C MET A 15 -14.72 7.78 -10.73
N VAL A 16 -13.67 6.99 -10.47
CA VAL A 16 -13.32 6.53 -9.13
C VAL A 16 -12.00 7.17 -8.71
N THR A 17 -11.99 7.73 -7.51
CA THR A 17 -10.79 8.28 -6.90
C THR A 17 -10.23 7.29 -5.88
N ILE A 18 -8.97 6.91 -6.05
CA ILE A 18 -8.33 5.88 -5.23
C ILE A 18 -7.10 6.50 -4.56
N GLY A 19 -7.06 6.44 -3.23
CA GLY A 19 -5.91 6.82 -2.43
C GLY A 19 -5.14 5.58 -1.96
N THR A 20 -3.86 5.76 -1.62
CA THR A 20 -3.12 4.79 -0.81
C THR A 20 -2.36 5.47 0.31
N TRP A 21 -2.34 4.85 1.49
CA TRP A 21 -1.66 5.38 2.66
C TRP A 21 -1.16 4.29 3.62
N ASN A 22 0.13 4.28 3.89
CA ASN A 22 0.69 3.64 5.08
C ASN A 22 0.39 4.48 6.34
N LEU A 23 -0.37 3.92 7.29
CA LEU A 23 -0.87 4.60 8.49
C LEU A 23 0.15 4.62 9.65
N GLU A 24 1.39 4.20 9.38
CA GLU A 24 2.52 4.25 10.30
C GLU A 24 2.18 3.56 11.62
N ASN A 25 1.86 2.27 11.55
CA ASN A 25 1.44 1.42 12.68
C ASN A 25 0.22 1.99 13.42
N LEU A 26 -0.97 1.81 12.84
CA LEU A 26 -2.24 2.17 13.49
C LEU A 26 -2.66 1.07 14.47
N PHE A 27 -2.31 1.24 15.74
CA PHE A 27 -2.71 0.41 16.87
C PHE A 27 -3.49 1.25 17.88
N ARG A 28 -4.33 0.61 18.68
CA ARG A 28 -4.93 1.24 19.87
C ARG A 28 -3.88 1.46 20.97
N PRO A 29 -4.14 2.33 21.95
CA PRO A 29 -3.23 2.55 23.08
C PRO A 29 -2.90 1.27 23.82
N GLY A 30 -1.63 1.07 24.18
CA GLY A 30 -1.17 -0.11 24.93
C GLY A 30 -1.03 -1.40 24.13
N GLU A 31 -1.31 -1.39 22.83
CA GLU A 31 -1.15 -2.55 21.95
C GLU A 31 0.02 -2.39 20.98
N GLY A 32 0.86 -3.43 20.88
CA GLY A 32 1.92 -3.51 19.85
C GLY A 32 2.84 -2.29 19.83
N SER A 33 2.83 -1.55 18.71
CA SER A 33 3.57 -0.29 18.54
C SER A 33 2.65 0.94 18.59
N GLY A 34 1.55 0.84 19.34
CA GLY A 34 0.58 1.90 19.55
C GLY A 34 1.10 3.03 20.43
N PRO A 35 0.38 4.16 20.46
CA PRO A 35 0.71 5.29 21.31
C PRO A 35 0.59 4.95 22.80
N ASP A 36 1.33 5.69 23.63
CA ASP A 36 1.36 5.49 25.08
C ASP A 36 0.08 5.98 25.77
N SER A 37 -0.69 6.85 25.11
CA SER A 37 -1.90 7.46 25.66
C SER A 37 -3.07 7.50 24.68
N SER A 38 -4.28 7.49 25.25
CA SER A 38 -5.51 7.71 24.48
C SER A 38 -5.53 9.09 23.81
N THR A 39 -4.93 10.11 24.43
CA THR A 39 -4.85 11.47 23.85
C THR A 39 -4.01 11.50 22.57
N GLU A 40 -2.88 10.81 22.53
CA GLU A 40 -2.05 10.72 21.31
C GLU A 40 -2.74 9.90 20.22
N TYR A 41 -3.44 8.83 20.61
CA TYR A 41 -4.26 8.05 19.70
C TYR A 41 -5.36 8.88 19.04
N GLU A 42 -6.14 9.61 19.83
CA GLU A 42 -7.22 10.47 19.33
C GLU A 42 -6.67 11.55 18.40
N LYS A 43 -5.55 12.21 18.76
CA LYS A 43 -4.89 13.19 17.88
C LYS A 43 -4.45 12.57 16.55
N LYS A 44 -3.93 11.34 16.56
CA LYS A 44 -3.57 10.62 15.33
C LYS A 44 -4.82 10.35 14.49
N LEU A 45 -5.90 9.84 15.09
CA LEU A 45 -7.15 9.58 14.39
C LEU A 45 -7.74 10.86 13.78
N GLU A 46 -7.76 11.97 14.52
CA GLU A 46 -8.25 13.26 14.03
C GLU A 46 -7.43 13.75 12.83
N SER A 47 -6.10 13.71 12.92
CA SER A 47 -5.22 14.12 11.82
C SER A 47 -5.40 13.26 10.57
N LEU A 48 -5.53 11.94 10.75
CA LEU A 48 -5.81 11.01 9.64
C LEU A 48 -7.19 11.29 9.03
N ALA A 49 -8.23 11.43 9.86
CA ALA A 49 -9.60 11.65 9.42
C ALA A 49 -9.76 12.98 8.67
N GLU A 50 -9.16 14.06 9.16
CA GLU A 50 -9.11 15.36 8.50
C GLU A 50 -8.45 15.24 7.12
N THR A 51 -7.29 14.59 7.06
CA THR A 51 -6.55 14.43 5.80
C THR A 51 -7.34 13.61 4.80
N ILE A 52 -7.92 12.47 5.21
CA ILE A 52 -8.76 11.62 4.35
C ILE A 52 -9.99 12.39 3.85
N THR A 53 -10.64 13.15 4.72
CA THR A 53 -11.81 13.98 4.37
C THR A 53 -11.45 15.02 3.31
N ASN A 54 -10.34 15.74 3.51
CA ASN A 54 -9.86 16.76 2.58
C ASN A 54 -9.48 16.18 1.20
N LEU A 55 -8.96 14.96 1.18
CA LEU A 55 -8.61 14.27 -0.07
C LEU A 55 -9.83 13.69 -0.80
N GLY A 56 -10.85 13.32 -0.04
CA GLY A 56 -12.15 12.81 -0.52
C GLY A 56 -12.11 11.55 -1.40
N PRO A 57 -11.24 10.55 -1.17
CA PRO A 57 -11.18 9.36 -2.03
C PRO A 57 -12.48 8.53 -1.93
N ASP A 58 -12.80 7.79 -3.00
CA ASP A 58 -13.88 6.81 -2.97
C ASP A 58 -13.46 5.50 -2.30
N VAL A 59 -12.20 5.15 -2.49
CA VAL A 59 -11.53 3.97 -1.92
C VAL A 59 -10.13 4.38 -1.48
N LEU A 60 -9.73 3.97 -0.27
CA LEU A 60 -8.41 4.20 0.28
C LEU A 60 -7.77 2.85 0.63
N ALA A 61 -6.72 2.48 -0.09
CA ALA A 61 -5.87 1.35 0.26
C ALA A 61 -4.97 1.74 1.43
N VAL A 62 -5.00 0.98 2.52
CA VAL A 62 -4.20 1.25 3.72
C VAL A 62 -3.16 0.17 3.98
N GLN A 63 -2.05 0.56 4.61
CA GLN A 63 -0.99 -0.33 5.07
C GLN A 63 -0.62 0.00 6.52
N GLU A 64 -0.02 -0.97 7.22
CA GLU A 64 0.38 -0.86 8.63
C GLU A 64 -0.80 -0.65 9.60
N VAL A 65 -1.91 -1.36 9.35
CA VAL A 65 -3.01 -1.45 10.33
C VAL A 65 -2.67 -2.52 11.35
N GLY A 66 -2.42 -2.11 12.59
CA GLY A 66 -2.05 -3.00 13.68
C GLY A 66 -3.21 -3.73 14.34
N ASP A 67 -4.34 -3.04 14.51
CA ASP A 67 -5.54 -3.60 15.12
C ASP A 67 -6.78 -3.31 14.23
N PRO A 68 -7.66 -4.30 13.97
CA PRO A 68 -8.88 -4.08 13.20
C PRO A 68 -9.80 -3.02 13.77
N ALA A 69 -9.98 -3.00 15.10
CA ALA A 69 -10.83 -2.02 15.76
C ALA A 69 -10.21 -0.61 15.71
N ALA A 70 -8.89 -0.47 15.61
CA ALA A 70 -8.26 0.82 15.36
C ALA A 70 -8.63 1.41 13.98
N LEU A 71 -8.79 0.56 12.97
CA LEU A 71 -9.28 1.00 11.65
C LEU A 71 -10.77 1.36 11.69
N GLU A 72 -11.58 0.64 12.49
CA GLU A 72 -12.98 1.00 12.74
C GLU A 72 -13.12 2.35 13.45
N ASP A 73 -12.28 2.62 14.45
CA ASP A 73 -12.26 3.92 15.14
C ASP A 73 -11.98 5.06 14.14
N LEU A 74 -11.01 4.86 13.24
CA LEU A 74 -10.73 5.79 12.15
C LEU A 74 -11.95 5.95 11.22
N ALA A 75 -12.58 4.83 10.81
CA ALA A 75 -13.77 4.87 9.97
C ALA A 75 -14.92 5.64 10.62
N GLY A 76 -15.10 5.49 11.94
CA GLY A 76 -16.11 6.20 12.73
C GLY A 76 -15.87 7.72 12.84
N LYS A 77 -14.62 8.17 12.71
CA LYS A 77 -14.27 9.61 12.65
C LYS A 77 -14.55 10.23 11.28
N LEU A 78 -14.67 9.43 10.22
CA LEU A 78 -14.90 9.94 8.87
C LEU A 78 -16.37 10.29 8.64
N GLN A 79 -16.60 11.32 7.84
CA GLN A 79 -17.94 11.62 7.35
C GLN A 79 -18.40 10.54 6.36
N ARG A 80 -19.71 10.23 6.37
CA ARG A 80 -20.37 9.18 5.57
C ARG A 80 -19.99 7.76 6.04
N THR A 81 -20.71 6.76 5.56
CA THR A 81 -20.40 5.36 5.88
C THR A 81 -19.20 4.88 5.08
N TRP A 82 -18.14 4.50 5.79
CA TRP A 82 -16.99 3.80 5.26
C TRP A 82 -17.06 2.33 5.64
N ARG A 83 -16.68 1.45 4.72
CA ARG A 83 -16.52 0.02 4.96
C ARG A 83 -15.04 -0.28 5.06
N THR A 84 -14.66 -1.08 6.05
CA THR A 84 -13.32 -1.60 6.23
C THR A 84 -13.21 -2.98 5.61
N VAL A 85 -12.03 -3.30 5.08
CA VAL A 85 -11.64 -4.66 4.69
C VAL A 85 -10.17 -4.81 5.06
N LEU A 86 -9.80 -5.91 5.72
CA LEU A 86 -8.43 -6.19 6.14
C LEU A 86 -8.02 -7.57 5.64
N ALA A 87 -6.74 -7.71 5.32
CA ALA A 87 -6.12 -9.03 5.16
C ALA A 87 -5.71 -9.60 6.53
N ASP A 88 -5.28 -10.86 6.53
CA ASP A 88 -4.58 -11.44 7.67
C ASP A 88 -3.30 -10.65 8.03
N PRO A 89 -2.91 -10.65 9.33
CA PRO A 89 -1.70 -9.94 9.78
C PRO A 89 -0.42 -10.58 9.25
N ASP A 90 0.58 -9.73 8.98
CA ASP A 90 1.94 -10.18 8.78
C ASP A 90 2.58 -10.65 10.10
N GLY A 91 3.82 -11.17 10.03
CA GLY A 91 4.54 -11.64 11.22
C GLY A 91 4.83 -10.58 12.29
N ARG A 92 4.53 -9.29 12.04
CA ARG A 92 4.60 -8.19 13.01
C ARG A 92 3.22 -7.81 13.56
N GLY A 93 2.16 -8.51 13.16
CA GLY A 93 0.79 -8.20 13.56
C GLY A 93 0.15 -7.05 12.76
N ILE A 94 0.78 -6.55 11.68
CA ILE A 94 0.24 -5.45 10.87
C ILE A 94 -0.36 -5.95 9.56
N ARG A 95 -1.36 -5.22 9.05
CA ARG A 95 -2.18 -5.62 7.90
C ARG A 95 -2.10 -4.61 6.78
N VAL A 96 -2.45 -5.09 5.58
CA VAL A 96 -2.96 -4.25 4.50
C VAL A 96 -4.49 -4.26 4.54
N GLY A 97 -5.10 -3.22 4.00
CA GLY A 97 -6.54 -3.08 4.05
C GLY A 97 -7.11 -2.06 3.08
N PHE A 98 -8.41 -1.83 3.21
CA PHE A 98 -9.17 -0.81 2.52
C PHE A 98 -10.16 -0.10 3.44
N LEU A 99 -10.33 1.19 3.21
CA LEU A 99 -11.49 1.98 3.61
C LEU A 99 -12.26 2.34 2.31
N SER A 100 -13.53 1.99 2.19
CA SER A 100 -14.32 2.21 0.97
C SER A 100 -15.69 2.82 1.25
N ARG A 101 -16.02 3.93 0.58
CA ARG A 101 -17.40 4.46 0.52
C ARG A 101 -18.28 3.66 -0.43
N SER A 102 -17.66 3.06 -1.45
CA SER A 102 -18.32 2.28 -2.48
C SER A 102 -18.51 0.82 -2.03
N ALA A 103 -19.44 0.11 -2.66
CA ALA A 103 -19.72 -1.28 -2.30
C ALA A 103 -18.54 -2.19 -2.68
N VAL A 104 -17.97 -2.87 -1.70
CA VAL A 104 -17.03 -3.99 -1.93
C VAL A 104 -17.86 -5.24 -2.19
N THR A 105 -17.56 -5.94 -3.27
CA THR A 105 -18.35 -7.08 -3.78
C THR A 105 -17.57 -8.38 -3.83
N LYS A 106 -16.24 -8.31 -3.79
CA LYS A 106 -15.34 -9.47 -3.70
C LYS A 106 -14.10 -9.06 -2.93
N VAL A 107 -13.56 -9.97 -2.13
CA VAL A 107 -12.31 -9.83 -1.38
C VAL A 107 -11.49 -11.10 -1.63
N GLU A 108 -10.21 -10.94 -1.92
CA GLU A 108 -9.28 -12.04 -2.18
C GLU A 108 -7.93 -11.71 -1.54
N GLU A 109 -7.38 -12.66 -0.78
CA GLU A 109 -6.05 -12.58 -0.19
C GLU A 109 -5.08 -13.46 -0.98
N ILE A 110 -3.87 -12.96 -1.19
CA ILE A 110 -2.86 -13.62 -2.02
C ILE A 110 -1.55 -13.57 -1.26
N VAL A 111 -0.93 -14.75 -1.09
CA VAL A 111 0.29 -14.92 -0.30
C VAL A 111 1.35 -15.74 -1.02
N ASP A 112 0.96 -16.72 -1.83
CA ASP A 112 1.90 -17.59 -2.53
C ASP A 112 2.69 -16.84 -3.62
N PHE A 113 3.97 -17.19 -3.80
CA PHE A 113 4.67 -16.81 -5.02
C PHE A 113 4.08 -17.55 -6.23
N PRO A 114 4.19 -17.01 -7.46
CA PRO A 114 3.67 -17.67 -8.65
C PRO A 114 4.27 -19.06 -8.84
N GLU A 115 3.49 -19.99 -9.40
CA GLU A 115 3.99 -21.31 -9.78
C GLU A 115 5.22 -21.20 -10.69
N GLY A 116 6.18 -22.11 -10.47
CA GLY A 116 7.46 -22.12 -11.19
C GLY A 116 8.49 -21.11 -10.69
N PHE A 117 8.17 -20.27 -9.70
CA PHE A 117 9.14 -19.39 -9.07
C PHE A 117 9.92 -20.11 -7.97
N SER A 118 11.26 -20.00 -8.00
CA SER A 118 12.11 -20.64 -7.01
C SER A 118 11.99 -20.01 -5.62
N PRO A 119 12.20 -20.78 -4.53
CA PRO A 119 12.23 -20.24 -3.17
C PRO A 119 13.26 -19.12 -3.01
N VAL A 120 12.91 -18.10 -2.23
CA VAL A 120 13.73 -16.89 -2.03
C VAL A 120 14.53 -17.02 -0.75
N GLN A 121 15.86 -17.04 -0.86
CA GLN A 121 16.75 -16.99 0.30
C GLN A 121 16.67 -15.64 1.03
N ILE A 122 16.56 -15.67 2.36
CA ILE A 122 16.37 -14.47 3.20
C ILE A 122 17.53 -14.18 4.16
N ASN A 123 18.50 -15.10 4.33
CA ASN A 123 19.66 -14.89 5.20
C ASN A 123 20.85 -15.82 4.90
N ASP A 124 21.94 -15.59 5.62
CA ASP A 124 23.21 -16.35 5.51
C ASP A 124 23.10 -17.83 5.93
N LYS A 125 22.01 -18.26 6.58
CA LYS A 125 21.80 -19.67 6.96
C LYS A 125 21.17 -20.51 5.85
N GLY A 126 20.84 -19.89 4.71
CA GLY A 126 20.15 -20.56 3.61
C GLY A 126 18.64 -20.73 3.84
N GLU A 127 18.06 -20.05 4.82
CA GLU A 127 16.60 -20.06 5.00
C GLU A 127 15.93 -19.43 3.78
N THR A 128 14.89 -20.10 3.27
CA THR A 128 14.11 -19.66 2.12
C THR A 128 12.66 -19.42 2.47
N ILE A 129 12.00 -18.56 1.71
CA ILE A 129 10.54 -18.39 1.73
C ILE A 129 9.97 -18.72 0.36
N GLU A 130 8.79 -19.33 0.35
CA GLU A 130 8.02 -19.66 -0.86
C GLU A 130 6.73 -18.82 -0.97
N GLN A 131 6.50 -17.99 0.04
CA GLN A 131 5.33 -17.14 0.18
C GLN A 131 5.76 -15.74 0.60
N MET A 132 4.94 -14.75 0.27
CA MET A 132 5.07 -13.39 0.74
C MET A 132 4.93 -13.34 2.25
N GLY A 133 5.87 -12.70 2.94
CA GLY A 133 5.70 -12.47 4.38
C GLY A 133 4.64 -11.42 4.73
N ARG A 134 4.07 -10.74 3.72
CA ARG A 134 3.01 -9.72 3.86
C ARG A 134 2.02 -9.95 2.73
N LEU A 135 0.76 -10.22 3.09
CA LEU A 135 -0.26 -10.57 2.12
C LEU A 135 -0.62 -9.41 1.20
N VAL A 136 -1.08 -9.77 0.01
CA VAL A 136 -1.73 -8.86 -0.94
C VAL A 136 -3.23 -8.97 -0.75
N LEU A 137 -3.91 -7.82 -0.67
CA LEU A 137 -5.37 -7.77 -0.58
C LEU A 137 -5.94 -7.20 -1.87
N LYS A 138 -6.76 -7.98 -2.56
CA LYS A 138 -7.52 -7.54 -3.73
C LYS A 138 -8.98 -7.37 -3.34
N VAL A 139 -9.58 -6.26 -3.75
CA VAL A 139 -11.01 -6.01 -3.60
C VAL A 139 -11.63 -5.64 -4.93
N ARG A 140 -12.86 -6.09 -5.16
CA ARG A 140 -13.70 -5.64 -6.27
C ARG A 140 -14.73 -4.63 -5.79
N VAL A 141 -14.64 -3.41 -6.28
CA VAL A 141 -15.49 -2.28 -5.89
C VAL A 141 -16.47 -1.94 -7.01
N ARG A 142 -17.74 -1.75 -6.65
CA ARG A 142 -18.79 -1.28 -7.54
C ARG A 142 -19.11 0.19 -7.27
N LYS A 143 -19.03 1.03 -8.31
CA LYS A 143 -19.40 2.45 -8.27
C LYS A 143 -20.10 2.83 -9.57
N ASP A 144 -21.28 3.45 -9.47
CA ASP A 144 -22.11 3.91 -10.61
C ASP A 144 -22.25 2.89 -11.75
N GLY A 145 -22.42 1.61 -11.39
CA GLY A 145 -22.54 0.50 -12.35
C GLY A 145 -21.22 -0.01 -12.94
N ALA A 146 -20.09 0.67 -12.70
CA ALA A 146 -18.75 0.20 -13.06
C ALA A 146 -18.11 -0.64 -11.95
N MET A 147 -17.23 -1.57 -12.36
CA MET A 147 -16.50 -2.47 -11.48
C MET A 147 -15.00 -2.17 -11.55
N PHE A 148 -14.34 -2.11 -10.40
CA PHE A 148 -12.92 -1.81 -10.27
C PHE A 148 -12.24 -2.87 -9.40
N ASP A 149 -11.16 -3.47 -9.90
CA ASP A 149 -10.33 -4.36 -9.10
C ASP A 149 -9.16 -3.55 -8.55
N ILE A 150 -9.05 -3.47 -7.22
CA ILE A 150 -8.06 -2.65 -6.54
C ILE A 150 -7.24 -3.55 -5.63
N VAL A 151 -5.92 -3.40 -5.71
CA VAL A 151 -4.97 -4.25 -5.00
C VAL A 151 -4.14 -3.41 -4.04
N SER A 152 -4.14 -3.75 -2.75
CA SER A 152 -3.31 -3.13 -1.70
C SER A 152 -2.14 -4.04 -1.37
N VAL A 153 -0.94 -3.46 -1.30
CA VAL A 153 0.29 -4.15 -0.90
C VAL A 153 1.15 -3.38 0.07
N HIS A 154 1.98 -4.11 0.80
CA HIS A 154 3.06 -3.55 1.59
C HIS A 154 4.35 -4.36 1.37
N LEU A 155 5.08 -4.09 0.29
CA LEU A 155 6.27 -4.90 -0.05
C LEU A 155 7.40 -4.72 0.96
N LYS A 156 8.36 -5.65 0.97
CA LYS A 156 9.56 -5.64 1.82
C LYS A 156 10.22 -4.26 1.83
N SER A 157 10.33 -3.68 3.03
CA SER A 157 10.95 -2.37 3.26
C SER A 157 12.42 -2.33 2.84
N LYS A 158 12.89 -1.13 2.45
CA LYS A 158 14.32 -0.83 2.29
C LYS A 158 15.10 -0.91 3.60
N LEU A 159 14.42 -0.77 4.74
CA LEU A 159 15.05 -0.95 6.04
C LEU A 159 15.50 -2.40 6.16
N LEU A 160 16.82 -2.57 6.29
CA LEU A 160 17.44 -3.88 6.45
C LEU A 160 17.27 -4.34 7.90
N SER A 161 17.00 -5.63 8.05
CA SER A 161 16.96 -6.29 9.34
C SER A 161 17.99 -7.40 9.31
N TYR A 162 18.80 -7.47 10.36
CA TYR A 162 19.88 -8.44 10.52
C TYR A 162 19.51 -9.42 11.66
N PRO A 163 20.22 -10.55 11.80
CA PRO A 163 19.94 -11.54 12.84
C PRO A 163 19.92 -10.92 14.24
N GLY A 164 18.96 -11.35 15.05
CA GLY A 164 18.70 -10.81 16.38
C GLY A 164 17.90 -9.50 16.39
N GLY A 165 17.19 -9.16 15.30
CA GLY A 165 16.34 -7.97 15.24
C GLY A 165 17.13 -6.65 15.10
N ARG A 166 18.42 -6.72 14.77
CA ARG A 166 19.26 -5.53 14.59
C ARG A 166 18.88 -4.80 13.32
N PHE A 167 19.10 -3.48 13.34
CA PHE A 167 18.97 -2.60 12.16
C PHE A 167 20.32 -2.04 11.69
N SER A 168 21.40 -2.37 12.37
CA SER A 168 22.77 -1.99 12.02
C SER A 168 23.60 -3.23 11.67
N PRO A 169 24.35 -3.21 10.55
CA PRO A 169 25.25 -4.31 10.20
C PRO A 169 26.46 -4.36 11.14
N ARG A 170 27.09 -5.53 11.24
CA ARG A 170 28.41 -5.70 11.88
C ARG A 170 29.54 -5.14 11.02
N ASP A 171 29.40 -5.26 9.71
CA ASP A 171 30.35 -4.81 8.70
C ASP A 171 29.66 -4.58 7.34
N GLU A 172 30.38 -3.98 6.38
CA GLU A 172 29.85 -3.70 5.04
C GLU A 172 29.58 -4.97 4.22
N GLY A 173 30.22 -6.09 4.55
CA GLY A 173 29.92 -7.40 3.95
C GLY A 173 28.53 -7.88 4.35
N GLU A 174 28.20 -7.84 5.64
CA GLU A 174 26.87 -8.16 6.18
C GLU A 174 25.82 -7.22 5.56
N ARG A 175 26.11 -5.92 5.47
CA ARG A 175 25.22 -4.95 4.79
C ARG A 175 24.95 -5.38 3.34
N THR A 176 25.99 -5.71 2.59
CA THR A 176 25.88 -6.06 1.17
C THR A 176 25.03 -7.31 0.97
N ARG A 177 25.31 -8.40 1.68
CA ARG A 177 24.53 -9.66 1.56
C ARG A 177 23.06 -9.46 1.93
N TYR A 178 22.78 -8.80 3.06
CA TYR A 178 21.40 -8.56 3.49
C TYR A 178 20.66 -7.57 2.59
N SER A 179 21.36 -6.66 1.92
CA SER A 179 20.78 -5.81 0.88
C SER A 179 20.32 -6.65 -0.32
N VAL A 180 21.11 -7.63 -0.75
CA VAL A 180 20.75 -8.54 -1.84
C VAL A 180 19.56 -9.42 -1.46
N TYR A 181 19.55 -10.01 -0.26
CA TYR A 181 18.39 -10.80 0.20
C TYR A 181 17.12 -9.95 0.25
N ALA A 182 17.18 -8.73 0.79
CA ALA A 182 16.04 -7.84 0.86
C ALA A 182 15.55 -7.40 -0.53
N LEU A 183 16.47 -7.14 -1.46
CA LEU A 183 16.14 -6.77 -2.84
C LEU A 183 15.50 -7.94 -3.60
N HIS A 184 16.09 -9.13 -3.51
CA HIS A 184 15.57 -10.34 -4.15
C HIS A 184 14.17 -10.67 -3.65
N ARG A 185 13.96 -10.61 -2.33
CA ARG A 185 12.63 -10.75 -1.72
C ARG A 185 11.65 -9.69 -2.20
N GLY A 186 12.06 -8.42 -2.24
CA GLY A 186 11.19 -7.35 -2.75
C GLY A 186 10.78 -7.55 -4.22
N ALA A 187 11.68 -8.12 -5.04
CA ALA A 187 11.38 -8.48 -6.42
C ALA A 187 10.41 -9.67 -6.50
N ALA A 188 10.64 -10.72 -5.73
CA ALA A 188 9.73 -11.87 -5.64
C ALA A 188 8.31 -11.47 -5.20
N GLU A 189 8.20 -10.65 -4.16
CA GLU A 189 6.91 -10.12 -3.69
C GLU A 189 6.24 -9.18 -4.74
N ALA A 190 7.02 -8.52 -5.59
CA ALA A 190 6.48 -7.68 -6.66
C ALA A 190 5.89 -8.51 -7.82
N ILE A 191 6.49 -9.67 -8.13
CA ILE A 191 6.03 -10.55 -9.20
C ILE A 191 4.90 -11.50 -8.78
N THR A 192 4.54 -11.60 -7.49
CA THR A 192 3.25 -12.19 -7.09
C THR A 192 2.07 -11.51 -7.79
N LYS A 193 2.31 -10.34 -8.39
CA LYS A 193 1.41 -9.61 -9.30
C LYS A 193 1.87 -9.81 -10.75
N PRO A 194 1.50 -10.92 -11.42
CA PRO A 194 0.49 -10.78 -12.49
C PRO A 194 -0.27 -12.06 -12.89
N GLY A 195 -0.27 -13.18 -12.15
CA GLY A 195 -1.00 -14.39 -12.57
C GLY A 195 -2.51 -14.19 -12.81
N TRP A 196 -3.07 -13.11 -12.27
CA TRP A 196 -4.50 -12.77 -12.29
C TRP A 196 -4.91 -11.88 -13.46
N ILE A 197 -3.94 -11.34 -14.22
CA ILE A 197 -4.27 -10.59 -15.43
C ILE A 197 -4.74 -11.56 -16.53
N ASP A 198 -4.25 -12.80 -16.51
CA ASP A 198 -4.47 -13.82 -17.54
C ASP A 198 -5.53 -14.88 -17.18
N GLU A 199 -5.79 -15.15 -15.89
CA GLU A 199 -6.77 -16.15 -15.43
C GLU A 199 -8.25 -15.75 -15.60
N ASP A 200 -8.54 -14.52 -16.05
CA ASP A 200 -9.94 -14.06 -16.28
C ASP A 200 -10.33 -14.27 -17.77
N PRO A 201 -11.26 -15.20 -18.11
CA PRO A 201 -11.69 -15.47 -19.49
C PRO A 201 -12.26 -14.20 -20.18
N PRO A 202 -12.37 -14.18 -21.53
CA PRO A 202 -12.58 -12.95 -22.30
C PRO A 202 -13.71 -12.07 -21.74
N ARG A 203 -13.28 -10.93 -21.21
CA ARG A 203 -14.03 -9.93 -20.45
C ARG A 203 -15.24 -9.41 -21.25
N ARG A 204 -16.43 -10.00 -21.04
CA ARG A 204 -17.67 -9.53 -21.67
C ARG A 204 -18.12 -8.20 -21.05
N SER A 205 -18.16 -7.17 -21.90
CA SER A 205 -18.86 -5.88 -21.76
C SER A 205 -19.03 -5.32 -20.34
N GLY A 206 -17.97 -4.68 -19.84
CA GLY A 206 -18.04 -3.86 -18.63
C GLY A 206 -16.63 -3.49 -18.20
N SER A 207 -16.25 -2.22 -18.35
CA SER A 207 -14.90 -1.72 -18.14
C SER A 207 -14.34 -2.05 -16.75
N GLN A 208 -13.56 -3.13 -16.64
CA GLN A 208 -12.80 -3.45 -15.44
C GLN A 208 -11.41 -2.83 -15.55
N SER A 209 -11.07 -1.95 -14.60
CA SER A 209 -9.72 -1.40 -14.45
C SER A 209 -9.05 -2.05 -13.23
N ILE A 210 -7.81 -2.51 -13.39
CA ILE A 210 -6.98 -2.98 -12.28
C ILE A 210 -6.11 -1.82 -11.79
N VAL A 211 -6.14 -1.58 -10.48
CA VAL A 211 -5.38 -0.50 -9.85
C VAL A 211 -4.48 -1.07 -8.77
N LEU A 212 -3.17 -0.84 -8.92
CA LEU A 212 -2.20 -1.21 -7.91
C LEU A 212 -1.92 -0.06 -6.95
N CYS A 213 -2.09 -0.32 -5.66
CA CYS A 213 -1.88 0.63 -4.58
C CYS A 213 -0.97 0.04 -3.51
N GLY A 214 -0.10 0.88 -2.93
CA GLY A 214 0.63 0.50 -1.73
C GLY A 214 2.08 0.95 -1.70
N ASN A 215 2.74 0.64 -0.60
CA ASN A 215 4.14 0.96 -0.38
C ASN A 215 5.02 -0.03 -1.14
N THR A 216 5.33 0.30 -2.40
CA THR A 216 6.37 -0.37 -3.17
C THR A 216 7.68 0.29 -2.81
N SER A 217 8.57 -0.39 -2.10
CA SER A 217 9.84 0.16 -1.64
C SER A 217 10.75 0.71 -2.75
N ALA A 218 10.38 0.71 -4.03
CA ALA A 218 11.12 1.36 -5.11
C ALA A 218 11.00 2.90 -5.07
N ARG A 219 12.11 3.61 -5.28
CA ARG A 219 12.08 5.06 -5.59
C ARG A 219 12.11 5.19 -7.11
N HIS A 220 11.13 5.87 -7.72
CA HIS A 220 11.24 6.31 -9.11
C HIS A 220 11.88 7.69 -9.20
N ARG A 221 12.87 7.83 -10.10
CA ARG A 221 13.34 9.11 -10.63
C ARG A 221 12.79 9.22 -12.04
N THR A 222 11.97 10.23 -12.32
CA THR A 222 11.43 10.47 -13.66
C THR A 222 12.58 10.85 -14.59
N VAL A 223 12.91 10.00 -15.56
CA VAL A 223 13.81 10.37 -16.67
C VAL A 223 12.91 10.85 -17.81
N ARG A 224 13.03 12.14 -18.17
CA ARG A 224 12.39 12.69 -19.38
C ARG A 224 13.27 12.36 -20.57
N GLU A 225 12.84 11.46 -21.44
CA GLU A 225 13.37 11.37 -22.80
C GLU A 225 12.64 12.39 -23.70
N PRO A 226 13.34 13.08 -24.62
CA PRO A 226 12.70 13.94 -25.60
C PRO A 226 12.03 13.10 -26.70
N ASP A 227 10.76 13.41 -26.95
CA ASP A 227 9.89 12.75 -27.92
C ASP A 227 10.32 13.04 -29.38
N ARG A 228 10.50 11.98 -30.17
CA ARG A 228 10.43 12.00 -31.63
C ARG A 228 9.57 10.84 -32.13
N ARG A 229 8.25 10.91 -31.91
CA ARG A 229 7.17 10.53 -32.85
C ARG A 229 5.84 10.51 -32.09
N GLY A 230 4.96 11.44 -32.46
CA GLY A 230 3.64 11.68 -31.86
C GLY A 230 2.74 10.44 -31.80
N CYS A 231 2.83 9.72 -30.68
CA CYS A 231 1.87 8.74 -30.23
C CYS A 231 1.43 9.15 -28.82
N ILE A 232 0.13 9.41 -28.63
CA ILE A 232 -0.43 9.86 -27.35
C ILE A 232 -0.28 8.74 -26.32
N LYS A 233 0.81 8.77 -25.54
CA LYS A 233 0.94 8.00 -24.30
C LYS A 233 0.22 8.77 -23.20
N ARG A 234 -0.74 8.10 -22.54
CA ARG A 234 -1.38 8.63 -21.33
C ARG A 234 -0.34 8.76 -20.22
N GLU A 235 -0.22 9.97 -19.70
CA GLU A 235 0.80 10.33 -18.70
C GLU A 235 0.33 9.93 -17.29
N LEU A 236 1.14 9.12 -16.61
CA LEU A 236 1.01 8.84 -15.17
C LEU A 236 1.55 10.05 -14.40
N SER A 237 0.66 10.95 -13.97
CA SER A 237 1.03 12.06 -13.09
C SER A 237 1.01 11.63 -11.62
N TRP A 238 2.19 11.44 -11.04
CA TRP A 238 2.39 11.22 -9.60
C TRP A 238 2.55 12.57 -8.89
N ARG A 239 1.69 12.90 -7.93
CA ARG A 239 1.94 14.02 -6.99
C ARG A 239 2.14 13.48 -5.59
N THR A 240 3.34 13.69 -5.05
CA THR A 240 3.69 13.35 -3.66
C THR A 240 3.48 14.58 -2.78
N PHE A 241 2.67 14.47 -1.74
CA PHE A 241 2.63 15.44 -0.64
C PHE A 241 3.44 14.89 0.53
N LYS A 242 4.41 15.69 1.02
CA LYS A 242 5.03 15.48 2.34
C LYS A 242 4.41 16.52 3.29
N SER A 243 3.76 16.07 4.35
CA SER A 243 3.51 16.91 5.52
C SER A 243 4.82 17.02 6.30
N GLY A 244 5.44 18.19 6.25
CA GLY A 244 6.48 18.62 7.19
C GLY A 244 6.05 19.96 7.79
N PRO A 245 6.48 20.29 9.01
CA PRO A 245 6.16 21.58 9.61
C PRO A 245 6.78 22.70 8.77
N SER A 246 6.04 23.80 8.59
CA SER A 246 6.51 25.02 7.93
C SER A 246 7.82 25.50 8.57
N PRO A 247 8.81 25.98 7.78
CA PRO A 247 9.99 26.59 8.35
C PRO A 247 9.59 27.89 9.07
N VAL A 248 9.92 27.96 10.35
CA VAL A 248 9.90 29.20 11.14
C VAL A 248 11.02 30.08 10.60
N SER A 249 10.65 31.21 10.00
CA SER A 249 11.57 32.29 9.64
C SER A 249 12.02 33.00 10.91
N PHE A 250 13.32 32.95 11.21
CA PHE A 250 13.96 33.88 12.14
C PHE A 250 14.40 35.11 11.34
N GLU A 251 13.77 36.25 11.59
CA GLU A 251 14.34 37.55 11.27
C GLU A 251 15.29 37.94 12.41
N THR A 252 16.55 38.17 12.08
CA THR A 252 17.54 38.79 12.96
C THR A 252 17.40 40.30 12.85
N SER A 253 17.14 40.96 13.97
CA SER A 253 17.45 42.38 14.19
C SER A 253 18.89 42.52 14.67
#